data_AF-A0A965P7X2-F1
#
_entry.id   AF-A0A965P7X2-F1
#
_cell.length_a   1.000
_cell.length_b   1.000
_cell.length_c   1.000
_cell.angle_alpha   90.00
_cell.angle_beta   90.00
_cell.angle_gamma   90.00
#
_symmetry.space_group_name_H-M   'P 1'
#
loop_
_entity.id
_entity.type
_entity.pdbx_description
1 polymer ?
#
loop_
_entity_poly.entity_id
_entity_poly.type
_entity_poly.pdbx_seq_one_letter_code
_entity_poly.pdbx_strand_id
1 'polypeptide(L)'
;MPDNVGYTPGSGATIAADEIGTALYQRMKLIYGDDGVNAGDVSINNGLPVQGVGELIEVIESLRMTVQALTRSTGLLTPDVSGRLRVLIDSISASLTLATVSTVGVVSNIAAGTLTALNNQTQMGGYSANDQIPSLMQMRADVLRGNITVT
;
A
#
# COMPACT_ATOMS: atom_id res chain seq x y z
N MET A 1 -5.99 -49.67 -41.89
CA MET A 1 -6.80 -50.88 -41.60
C MET A 1 -6.99 -50.90 -40.08
N PRO A 2 -7.98 -51.61 -39.50
CA PRO A 2 -8.05 -51.74 -38.05
C PRO A 2 -6.99 -52.74 -37.56
N ASP A 3 -5.97 -52.24 -36.88
CA ASP A 3 -4.78 -52.99 -36.48
C ASP A 3 -5.05 -53.73 -35.16
N ASN A 4 -5.67 -54.89 -35.25
CA ASN A 4 -6.08 -55.70 -34.10
C ASN A 4 -5.08 -56.84 -33.85
N VAL A 5 -4.69 -57.06 -32.60
CA VAL A 5 -3.87 -58.22 -32.21
C VAL A 5 -4.73 -59.48 -32.25
N GLY A 6 -4.28 -60.52 -32.95
CA GLY A 6 -4.93 -61.83 -32.97
C GLY A 6 -4.76 -62.56 -31.65
N TYR A 7 -5.67 -62.35 -30.71
CA TYR A 7 -5.81 -63.15 -29.50
C TYR A 7 -7.23 -63.69 -29.43
N THR A 8 -7.40 -64.90 -28.90
CA THR A 8 -8.72 -65.51 -28.69
C THR A 8 -9.10 -65.34 -27.21
N PRO A 9 -9.71 -64.21 -26.80
CA PRO A 9 -10.35 -64.14 -25.49
C PRO A 9 -11.51 -65.13 -25.46
N GLY A 10 -11.93 -65.54 -24.26
CA GLY A 10 -13.26 -66.15 -24.10
C GLY A 10 -14.30 -65.25 -24.78
N SER A 11 -14.78 -65.69 -25.95
CA SER A 11 -15.85 -65.11 -26.77
C SER A 11 -15.83 -63.58 -27.01
N GLY A 12 -15.12 -63.14 -28.07
CA GLY A 12 -15.63 -62.05 -28.93
C GLY A 12 -15.16 -60.61 -28.68
N ALA A 13 -14.20 -60.37 -27.78
CA ALA A 13 -13.64 -59.03 -27.61
C ALA A 13 -12.47 -58.78 -28.57
N THR A 14 -12.42 -57.59 -29.19
CA THR A 14 -11.30 -57.11 -29.99
C THR A 14 -10.41 -56.22 -29.11
N ILE A 15 -9.09 -56.47 -29.06
CA ILE A 15 -8.14 -55.55 -28.41
C ILE A 15 -7.74 -54.52 -29.46
N ALA A 16 -8.03 -53.26 -29.15
CA ALA A 16 -7.47 -52.16 -29.90
C ALA A 16 -5.95 -52.14 -29.73
N ALA A 17 -5.23 -52.30 -30.83
CA ALA A 17 -3.80 -52.07 -30.89
C ALA A 17 -3.46 -50.96 -31.88
N ASP A 18 -2.25 -50.47 -31.78
CA ASP A 18 -1.64 -49.50 -32.67
C ASP A 18 -0.50 -50.19 -33.42
N GLU A 19 -0.48 -50.10 -34.75
CA GLU A 19 0.67 -50.54 -35.53
C GLU A 19 1.68 -49.40 -35.63
N ILE A 20 2.79 -49.51 -34.89
CA ILE A 20 3.91 -48.56 -34.96
C ILE A 20 5.13 -49.30 -35.49
N GLY A 21 5.43 -49.13 -36.78
CA GLY A 21 6.46 -49.89 -37.46
C GLY A 21 5.99 -51.32 -37.77
N THR A 22 6.68 -52.34 -37.27
CA THR A 22 6.35 -53.78 -37.47
C THR A 22 5.82 -54.48 -36.22
N ALA A 23 5.49 -53.72 -35.17
CA ALA A 23 5.02 -54.27 -33.89
C ALA A 23 3.68 -53.64 -33.50
N LEU A 24 2.79 -54.47 -32.92
CA LEU A 24 1.51 -54.04 -32.39
C LEU A 24 1.66 -53.62 -30.92
N TYR A 25 1.27 -52.39 -30.61
CA TYR A 25 1.24 -51.86 -29.26
C TYR A 25 -0.19 -51.80 -28.74
N GLN A 26 -0.45 -52.33 -27.55
CA GLN A 26 -1.79 -52.26 -26.97
C GLN A 26 -2.16 -50.80 -26.65
N ARG A 27 -3.32 -50.35 -27.12
CA ARG A 27 -3.88 -49.07 -26.70
C ARG A 27 -4.68 -49.27 -25.43
N MET A 28 -4.09 -48.91 -24.30
CA MET A 28 -4.79 -48.89 -23.01
C MET A 28 -5.33 -47.50 -22.73
N LYS A 29 -6.61 -47.41 -22.39
CA LYS A 29 -7.20 -46.20 -21.83
C LYS A 29 -6.88 -46.17 -20.34
N LEU A 30 -5.96 -45.30 -19.94
CA LEU A 30 -5.63 -45.10 -18.53
C LEU A 30 -6.72 -44.24 -17.88
N ILE A 31 -7.23 -44.70 -16.74
CA ILE A 31 -8.17 -43.96 -15.91
C ILE A 31 -7.40 -43.58 -14.64
N TYR A 32 -7.47 -42.30 -14.28
CA TYR A 32 -6.80 -41.76 -13.11
C TYR A 32 -7.87 -41.34 -12.09
N GLY A 33 -7.63 -41.62 -10.80
CA GLY A 33 -8.58 -41.36 -9.72
C GLY A 33 -8.20 -42.13 -8.46
N ASP A 34 -9.02 -42.00 -7.42
CA ASP A 34 -8.89 -42.79 -6.20
C ASP A 34 -9.04 -44.29 -6.49
N ASP A 35 -8.44 -45.14 -5.66
CA ASP A 35 -8.53 -46.60 -5.83
C ASP A 35 -10.00 -47.05 -5.84
N GLY A 36 -10.36 -47.83 -6.86
CA GLY A 36 -11.74 -48.28 -7.10
C GLY A 36 -12.71 -47.22 -7.66
N VAL A 37 -12.26 -45.99 -7.96
CA VAL A 37 -13.12 -44.91 -8.46
C VAL A 37 -12.80 -44.56 -9.92
N ASN A 38 -13.79 -44.74 -10.80
CA ASN A 38 -13.71 -44.27 -12.18
C ASN A 38 -14.27 -42.84 -12.29
N ALA A 39 -13.38 -41.85 -12.27
CA ALA A 39 -13.74 -40.43 -12.42
C ALA A 39 -13.91 -39.97 -13.88
N GLY A 40 -13.90 -40.89 -14.84
CA GLY A 40 -14.01 -40.58 -16.27
C GLY A 40 -12.70 -40.13 -16.91
N ASP A 41 -12.80 -39.56 -18.11
CA ASP A 41 -11.65 -39.22 -18.94
C ASP A 41 -10.97 -37.93 -18.49
N VAL A 42 -9.69 -37.80 -18.84
CA VAL A 42 -8.95 -36.55 -18.63
C VAL A 42 -9.66 -35.43 -19.41
N SER A 43 -10.10 -34.41 -18.68
CA SER A 43 -10.80 -33.25 -19.23
C SER A 43 -10.44 -31.99 -18.44
N ILE A 44 -10.94 -30.83 -18.85
CA ILE A 44 -10.75 -29.59 -18.09
C ILE A 44 -11.36 -29.67 -16.67
N ASN A 45 -12.41 -30.48 -16.49
CA ASN A 45 -13.08 -30.68 -15.21
C ASN A 45 -12.48 -31.86 -14.40
N ASN A 46 -11.62 -32.67 -15.02
CA ASN A 46 -10.94 -33.82 -14.42
C ASN A 46 -9.51 -33.91 -14.97
N GLY A 47 -8.69 -32.91 -14.64
CA GLY A 47 -7.33 -32.80 -15.14
C GLY A 47 -6.41 -33.85 -14.48
N LEU A 48 -5.30 -34.17 -15.14
CA LEU A 48 -4.24 -34.93 -14.48
C LEU A 48 -3.75 -34.14 -13.24
N PRO A 49 -3.45 -34.80 -12.12
CA PRO A 49 -2.86 -34.13 -10.96
C PRO A 49 -1.46 -33.61 -11.33
N VAL A 50 -1.39 -32.32 -11.66
CA VAL A 50 -0.13 -31.59 -11.86
C VAL A 50 0.14 -30.78 -10.60
N GLN A 51 1.12 -31.23 -9.81
CA GLN A 51 1.52 -30.59 -8.55
C GLN A 51 1.91 -29.10 -8.71
N GLY A 52 2.24 -28.63 -9.91
CA GLY A 52 2.80 -27.28 -10.12
C GLY A 52 1.83 -26.14 -10.39
N VAL A 53 0.54 -26.37 -10.68
CA VAL A 53 -0.34 -25.27 -11.15
C VAL A 53 -0.85 -24.41 -9.99
N GLY A 54 -1.07 -24.97 -8.79
CA GLY A 54 -1.52 -24.21 -7.62
C GLY A 54 -0.44 -23.29 -7.07
N GLU A 55 0.77 -23.82 -6.85
CA GLU A 55 1.89 -23.08 -6.27
C GLU A 55 2.33 -21.90 -7.15
N LEU A 56 2.34 -22.07 -8.47
CA LEU A 56 2.70 -20.98 -9.40
C LEU A 56 1.68 -19.84 -9.38
N ILE A 57 0.38 -20.14 -9.26
CA ILE A 57 -0.68 -19.13 -9.17
C ILE A 57 -0.54 -18.34 -7.86
N GLU A 58 -0.33 -19.03 -6.73
CA GLU A 58 -0.12 -18.41 -5.43
C GLU A 58 1.14 -17.52 -5.41
N VAL A 59 2.23 -17.98 -6.02
CA VAL A 59 3.46 -17.18 -6.17
C VAL A 59 3.20 -15.93 -7.00
N ILE A 60 2.47 -16.01 -8.10
CA ILE A 60 2.17 -14.83 -8.94
C ILE A 60 1.29 -13.83 -8.18
N GLU A 61 0.31 -14.29 -7.41
CA GLU A 61 -0.54 -13.42 -6.60
C GLU A 61 0.24 -12.75 -5.47
N SER A 62 1.12 -13.49 -4.79
CA SER A 62 2.00 -12.92 -3.76
C SER A 62 2.95 -11.87 -4.33
N LEU A 63 3.56 -12.13 -5.50
CA LEU A 63 4.42 -11.17 -6.19
C LEU A 63 3.66 -9.90 -6.56
N ARG A 64 2.41 -10.01 -7.04
CA ARG A 64 1.56 -8.85 -7.35
C ARG A 64 1.29 -8.00 -6.10
N MET A 65 0.97 -8.64 -4.97
CA MET A 65 0.74 -7.95 -3.68
C MET A 65 2.02 -7.26 -3.20
N THR A 66 3.17 -7.93 -3.28
CA THR A 66 4.48 -7.38 -2.88
C THR A 66 4.88 -6.18 -3.74
N VAL A 67 4.70 -6.24 -5.06
CA VAL A 67 5.01 -5.12 -5.96
C VAL A 67 4.11 -3.91 -5.68
N GLN A 68 2.82 -4.13 -5.42
CA GLN A 68 1.90 -3.05 -5.08
C GLN A 68 2.26 -2.40 -3.73
N ALA A 69 2.66 -3.20 -2.74
CA ALA A 69 3.12 -2.71 -1.45
C ALA A 69 4.42 -1.89 -1.59
N LEU A 70 5.37 -2.37 -2.39
CA LEU A 70 6.63 -1.67 -2.66
C LEU A 70 6.37 -0.33 -3.37
N THR A 71 5.48 -0.30 -4.35
CA THR A 71 5.13 0.93 -5.08
C THR A 71 4.53 1.98 -4.15
N ARG A 72 3.70 1.57 -3.18
CA ARG A 72 3.13 2.48 -2.17
C ARG A 72 4.16 2.94 -1.14
N SER A 73 5.09 2.08 -0.75
CA SER A 73 6.12 2.41 0.24
C SER A 73 7.25 3.26 -0.34
N THR A 74 7.85 2.82 -1.45
CA THR A 74 8.99 3.49 -2.07
C THR A 74 8.59 4.75 -2.82
N GLY A 75 7.39 4.80 -3.43
CA GLY A 75 6.90 5.99 -4.14
C GLY A 75 6.70 7.22 -3.24
N LEU A 76 6.54 7.03 -1.93
CA LEU A 76 6.49 8.11 -0.94
C LEU A 76 7.88 8.49 -0.39
N LEU A 77 8.91 7.67 -0.67
CA LEU A 77 10.27 7.86 -0.17
C LEU A 77 11.24 8.38 -1.24
N THR A 78 10.86 8.41 -2.51
CA THR A 78 11.69 9.00 -3.57
C THR A 78 11.59 10.53 -3.53
N PRO A 79 12.72 11.26 -3.48
CA PRO A 79 12.70 12.72 -3.56
C PRO A 79 12.14 13.19 -4.91
N ASP A 80 11.49 14.36 -4.94
CA ASP A 80 11.05 14.95 -6.22
C ASP A 80 12.25 15.38 -7.09
N VAL A 81 12.00 15.82 -8.32
CA VAL A 81 13.01 16.34 -9.28
C VAL A 81 14.01 17.35 -8.71
N SER A 82 13.71 17.96 -7.56
CA SER A 82 14.52 18.93 -6.83
C SER A 82 15.30 18.32 -5.64
N GLY A 83 15.32 17.00 -5.48
CA GLY A 83 16.01 16.30 -4.39
C GLY A 83 15.30 16.36 -3.03
N ARG A 84 14.03 16.77 -3.00
CA ARG A 84 13.27 16.97 -1.75
C ARG A 84 12.34 15.79 -1.47
N LEU A 85 12.49 15.19 -0.29
CA LEU A 85 11.54 14.22 0.25
C LEU A 85 10.30 14.98 0.74
N ARG A 86 9.12 14.71 0.16
CA ARG A 86 7.85 15.27 0.62
C ARG A 86 7.13 14.24 1.47
N VAL A 87 7.23 14.38 2.78
CA VAL A 87 6.46 13.56 3.73
C VAL A 87 5.17 14.32 4.05
N LEU A 88 4.02 13.70 3.75
CA LEU A 88 2.74 14.20 4.25
C LEU A 88 2.67 13.88 5.74
N ILE A 89 2.76 14.91 6.58
CA ILE A 89 2.62 14.80 8.03
C ILE A 89 1.15 15.09 8.35
N ASP A 90 0.34 14.03 8.50
CA ASP A 90 -1.11 14.13 8.77
C ASP A 90 -1.42 14.56 10.21
N SER A 91 -0.46 14.40 11.13
CA SER A 91 -0.54 14.98 12.48
C SER A 91 0.85 15.34 13.01
N ILE A 92 1.01 16.60 13.42
CA ILE A 92 2.17 17.04 14.19
C ILE A 92 1.85 16.75 15.65
N SER A 93 2.25 15.58 16.14
CA SER A 93 2.19 15.26 17.57
C SER A 93 3.18 16.14 18.33
N ALA A 94 2.87 16.47 19.58
CA ALA A 94 3.53 17.51 20.40
C ALA A 94 5.06 17.39 20.58
N SER A 95 5.68 16.28 20.12
CA SER A 95 7.12 16.03 20.19
C SER A 95 7.89 16.45 18.93
N LEU A 96 7.22 16.78 17.82
CA LEU A 96 7.89 17.10 16.57
C LEU A 96 8.17 18.61 16.46
N THR A 97 9.39 19.03 16.77
CA THR A 97 9.83 20.42 16.57
C THR A 97 10.28 20.61 15.11
N LEU A 98 9.46 21.30 14.31
CA LEU A 98 9.83 21.66 12.95
C LEU A 98 10.81 22.85 12.99
N ALA A 99 12.11 22.57 12.84
CA ALA A 99 13.18 23.53 13.10
C ALA A 99 13.13 24.81 12.25
N THR A 100 12.45 24.80 11.10
CA THR A 100 12.29 25.98 10.23
C THR A 100 10.92 25.98 9.54
N VAL A 101 9.92 26.60 10.18
CA VAL A 101 8.68 26.99 9.49
C VAL A 101 8.91 28.40 8.91
N SER A 102 9.15 28.51 7.60
CA SER A 102 9.49 29.80 6.98
C SER A 102 8.30 30.76 6.86
N THR A 103 7.07 30.26 6.78
CA THR A 103 5.84 31.07 6.75
C THR A 103 4.68 30.29 7.35
N VAL A 104 4.11 30.78 8.45
CA VAL A 104 2.79 30.36 8.92
C VAL A 104 1.79 31.41 8.45
N GLY A 105 0.88 31.04 7.55
CA GLY A 105 -0.08 31.99 6.97
C GLY A 105 -1.07 32.52 8.01
N VAL A 106 -1.59 31.65 8.89
CA VAL A 106 -2.51 32.01 9.98
C VAL A 106 -2.34 31.00 11.12
N VAL A 107 -2.15 31.46 12.36
CA VAL A 107 -2.30 30.63 13.57
C VAL A 107 -3.68 30.94 14.14
N SER A 108 -4.72 30.22 13.73
CA SER A 108 -6.09 30.52 14.18
C SER A 108 -6.49 29.80 15.46
N ASN A 109 -5.86 28.66 15.78
CA ASN A 109 -6.27 27.79 16.89
C ASN A 109 -5.06 27.20 17.61
N ILE A 110 -4.60 27.85 18.67
CA ILE A 110 -3.70 27.22 19.64
C ILE A 110 -4.57 26.41 20.58
N ALA A 111 -4.84 25.16 20.21
CA ALA A 111 -5.64 24.26 21.02
C ALA A 111 -4.86 23.93 22.32
N ALA A 112 -5.28 24.56 23.42
CA ALA A 112 -4.82 24.33 24.80
C ALA A 112 -3.41 24.83 25.20
N GLY A 113 -2.78 25.69 24.42
CA GLY A 113 -1.46 26.27 24.74
C GLY A 113 -1.48 27.79 24.93
N THR A 114 -0.63 28.31 25.83
CA THR A 114 -0.36 29.75 25.93
C THR A 114 0.76 30.11 24.96
N LEU A 115 0.48 31.00 24.00
CA LEU A 115 1.50 31.62 23.16
C LEU A 115 2.40 32.50 24.02
N THR A 116 3.61 32.02 24.33
CA THR A 116 4.48 32.68 25.31
C THR A 116 5.12 33.97 24.78
N ALA A 117 5.43 34.03 23.48
CA ALA A 117 5.98 35.22 22.85
C ALA A 117 5.72 35.25 21.33
N LEU A 118 5.45 36.45 20.80
CA LEU A 118 5.48 36.77 19.38
C LEU A 118 6.48 37.92 19.19
N ASN A 119 7.56 37.66 18.44
CA ASN A 119 8.56 38.68 18.13
C ASN A 119 8.28 39.29 16.74
N ASN A 120 8.68 40.54 16.53
CA ASN A 120 8.56 41.27 15.26
C ASN A 120 7.12 41.44 14.76
N GLN A 121 6.16 41.59 15.67
CA GLN A 121 4.77 41.86 15.31
C GLN A 121 4.63 43.27 14.74
N THR A 122 4.16 43.39 13.49
CA THR A 122 3.97 44.69 12.82
C THR A 122 2.60 45.31 13.10
N GLN A 123 1.61 44.52 13.54
CA GLN A 123 0.25 44.97 13.84
C GLN A 123 -0.31 44.29 15.10
N MET A 124 -0.99 45.05 15.94
CA MET A 124 -1.69 44.56 17.14
C MET A 124 -3.14 45.06 17.11
N GLY A 125 -4.12 44.16 17.20
CA GLY A 125 -5.54 44.55 17.22
C GLY A 125 -6.02 45.31 15.97
N GLY A 126 -5.42 45.04 14.81
CA GLY A 126 -5.77 45.69 13.54
C GLY A 126 -5.12 47.06 13.31
N TYR A 127 -4.26 47.52 14.24
CA TYR A 127 -3.51 48.76 14.12
C TYR A 127 -2.01 48.47 14.06
N SER A 128 -1.23 49.38 13.47
CA SER A 128 0.23 49.30 13.46
C SER A 128 0.78 49.23 14.89
N ALA A 129 1.69 48.31 15.17
CA ALA A 129 2.28 48.16 16.50
C ALA A 129 3.03 49.45 16.93
N ASN A 130 3.61 50.18 15.97
CA ASN A 130 4.28 51.45 16.24
C ASN A 130 3.33 52.54 16.76
N ASP A 131 2.07 52.53 16.32
CA ASP A 131 1.08 53.54 16.72
C ASP A 131 0.60 53.34 18.17
N GLN A 132 0.84 52.14 18.72
CA GLN A 132 0.50 51.80 20.11
C GLN A 132 1.59 52.22 21.11
N ILE A 133 2.80 52.53 20.65
CA ILE A 133 3.91 52.92 21.54
C ILE A 133 3.60 54.23 22.30
N PRO A 134 3.13 55.32 21.64
CA PRO A 134 2.85 56.57 22.34
C PRO A 134 1.73 56.42 23.38
N SER A 135 0.69 55.66 23.08
CA SER A 135 -0.44 55.45 24.00
C SER A 135 -0.02 54.67 25.25
N LEU A 136 0.82 53.64 25.09
CA LEU A 136 1.40 52.91 26.22
C LEU A 136 2.34 53.80 27.07
N MET A 137 3.13 54.67 26.42
CA MET A 137 4.00 55.60 27.14
C MET A 137 3.20 56.62 27.95
N GLN A 138 2.13 57.19 27.37
CA GLN A 138 1.26 58.14 28.06
C GLN A 138 0.55 57.50 29.25
N MET A 139 0.02 56.28 29.09
CA MET A 139 -0.64 55.56 30.17
C MET A 139 0.28 55.38 31.40
N ARG A 140 1.56 55.04 31.17
CA ARG A 140 2.53 54.92 32.27
C ARG A 140 2.83 56.27 32.93
N ALA A 141 2.95 57.32 32.13
CA ALA A 141 3.18 58.68 32.64
C ALA A 141 2.01 59.17 33.51
N ASP A 142 0.77 58.90 33.09
CA ASP A 142 -0.43 59.30 33.84
C ASP A 142 -0.58 58.54 35.15
N VAL A 143 -0.31 57.24 35.17
CA VAL A 143 -0.29 56.44 36.41
C VAL A 143 0.77 56.96 37.37
N LEU A 144 1.97 57.27 36.87
CA LEU A 144 3.03 57.83 37.71
C LEU A 144 2.62 59.19 38.28
N ARG A 145 2.03 60.05 37.46
CA ARG A 145 1.55 61.37 37.89
C ARG A 145 0.44 61.28 38.94
N GLY A 146 -0.49 60.33 38.81
CA GLY A 146 -1.53 60.10 39.81
C GLY A 146 -1.01 59.58 41.16
N ASN A 147 0.13 58.89 41.16
CA ASN A 147 0.76 58.37 42.38
C ASN A 147 1.66 59.39 43.10
N ILE A 148 1.99 60.51 42.48
CA ILE A 148 2.77 61.58 43.11
C ILE A 148 1.81 62.59 43.72
N THR A 149 1.51 62.41 45.00
CA THR A 149 0.80 63.41 45.81
C THR A 149 1.84 64.38 46.39
N VAL A 150 1.83 65.63 45.91
CA VAL A 150 2.66 66.68 46.52
C VAL A 150 1.88 67.26 47.70
N THR A 151 2.24 66.84 48.91
CA THR A 151 1.80 67.43 50.19
C THR A 151 2.71 68.58 50.60
#